data_AF-A0A847J127-F1
#
_entry.id   AF-A0A847J127-F1
#
_cell.length_a   1.000
_cell.length_b   1.000
_cell.length_c   1.000
_cell.angle_alpha   90.00
_cell.angle_beta   90.00
_cell.angle_gamma   90.00
#
_symmetry.space_group_name_H-M   'P 1'
#
loop_
_entity.id
_entity.type
_entity.pdbx_description
1 polymer ?
#
loop_
_entity_poly.entity_id
_entity_poly.type
_entity_poly.pdbx_seq_one_letter_code
_entity_poly.pdbx_strand_id
1 'polypeptide(L)'
;MKQVDKIISTISFEEANQIIKFQDIYKIMSGNPNDKFAIVLKKKLILLVGLFLPLIAVIIYVQSNNDPSISTISKIIASFSELIIIALMLFFFLKTSAKFLEYYSYKNFCYMFGKLIYISYFCAGLGMDNGNYLTTIIPIFLCLVVFISLYYKIEKNIVMDEINKLFKREYKTSTLLTTMLKLSGVVVVVIIVGMQLYRLNKSWLKGFIENSDVLNTNATISDIVGIFIGIPLLMIITLIPTFFLFDANLYMKGKIIKQYSEEFRQEYDFKKEEWYGE
;
A
#
# COMPACT_ATOMS: atom_id res chain seq x y z
N MET A 1 -13.46 0.39 6.57
CA MET A 1 -14.31 0.41 5.37
C MET A 1 -15.80 0.27 5.64
N LYS A 2 -16.30 -0.54 6.60
CA LYS A 2 -17.77 -0.68 6.83
C LYS A 2 -18.56 0.65 6.94
N GLN A 3 -18.01 1.68 7.60
CA GLN A 3 -18.64 3.01 7.66
C GLN A 3 -18.64 3.74 6.31
N VAL A 4 -17.58 3.60 5.53
CA VAL A 4 -17.48 4.15 4.17
C VAL A 4 -18.49 3.47 3.25
N ASP A 5 -18.59 2.14 3.33
CA ASP A 5 -19.55 1.38 2.54
C ASP A 5 -21.00 1.80 2.87
N LYS A 6 -21.31 2.04 4.15
CA LYS A 6 -22.62 2.60 4.56
C LYS A 6 -22.89 3.97 3.97
N ILE A 7 -21.88 4.85 3.92
CA ILE A 7 -22.02 6.18 3.34
C ILE A 7 -22.23 6.09 1.83
N ILE A 8 -21.45 5.25 1.14
CA ILE A 8 -21.62 5.01 -0.30
C ILE A 8 -23.03 4.48 -0.58
N SER A 9 -23.57 3.60 0.26
CA SER A 9 -24.93 3.08 0.08
C SER A 9 -26.06 4.11 0.25
N THR A 10 -25.77 5.30 0.81
CA THR A 10 -26.76 6.38 0.91
C THR A 10 -26.87 7.23 -0.35
N ILE A 11 -25.94 7.08 -1.30
CA ILE A 11 -25.97 7.78 -2.59
C ILE A 11 -27.03 7.11 -3.45
N SER A 12 -28.02 7.88 -3.94
CA SER A 12 -29.07 7.34 -4.80
C SER A 12 -28.57 7.05 -6.22
N PHE A 13 -29.31 6.26 -6.98
CA PHE A 13 -28.96 6.01 -8.38
C PHE A 13 -29.01 7.29 -9.21
N GLU A 14 -29.99 8.17 -8.97
CA GLU A 14 -30.11 9.44 -9.69
C GLU A 14 -28.89 10.34 -9.45
N GLU A 15 -28.44 10.44 -8.19
CA GLU A 15 -27.21 11.17 -7.84
C GLU A 15 -25.98 10.54 -8.51
N ALA A 16 -25.90 9.21 -8.51
CA ALA A 16 -24.80 8.47 -9.12
C ALA A 16 -24.75 8.65 -10.64
N ASN A 17 -25.90 8.59 -11.32
CA ASN A 17 -26.00 8.69 -12.79
C ASN A 17 -25.61 10.09 -13.30
N GLN A 18 -25.84 11.14 -12.51
CA GLN A 18 -25.39 12.49 -12.85
C GLN A 18 -23.86 12.64 -12.85
N ILE A 19 -23.15 11.83 -12.06
CA ILE A 19 -21.70 11.95 -11.85
C ILE A 19 -20.92 10.90 -12.64
N ILE A 20 -21.41 9.67 -12.67
CA ILE A 20 -20.76 8.53 -13.31
C ILE A 20 -21.14 8.53 -14.79
N LYS A 21 -20.16 8.82 -15.64
CA LYS A 21 -20.34 8.85 -17.09
C LYS A 21 -20.00 7.49 -17.71
N PHE A 22 -20.47 7.27 -18.94
CA PHE A 22 -20.09 6.10 -19.75
C PHE A 22 -18.58 5.81 -19.76
N GLN A 23 -17.75 6.86 -19.87
CA GLN A 23 -16.29 6.73 -19.87
C GLN A 23 -15.74 6.15 -18.55
N ASP A 24 -16.38 6.45 -17.41
CA ASP A 24 -15.99 5.90 -16.12
C ASP A 24 -16.32 4.42 -16.02
N ILE A 25 -17.48 4.02 -16.53
CA ILE A 25 -17.89 2.61 -16.62
C ILE A 25 -16.90 1.85 -17.50
N TYR A 26 -16.64 2.34 -18.71
CA TYR A 26 -15.67 1.73 -19.62
C TYR A 26 -14.29 1.59 -18.97
N LYS A 27 -13.82 2.66 -18.29
CA LYS A 27 -12.56 2.64 -17.54
C LYS A 27 -12.55 1.57 -16.45
N ILE A 28 -13.66 1.36 -15.74
CA ILE A 28 -13.77 0.35 -14.67
C ILE A 28 -13.84 -1.08 -15.22
N MET A 29 -14.43 -1.26 -16.40
CA MET A 29 -14.49 -2.53 -17.11
C MET A 29 -13.13 -2.91 -17.70
N SER A 30 -12.60 -2.11 -18.63
CA SER A 30 -11.48 -2.49 -19.49
C SER A 30 -10.20 -1.67 -19.27
N GLY A 31 -10.25 -0.62 -18.46
CA GLY A 31 -9.12 0.27 -18.21
C GLY A 31 -8.96 1.36 -19.26
N ASN A 32 -7.72 1.81 -19.49
CA ASN A 32 -7.45 2.85 -20.48
C ASN A 32 -7.30 2.19 -21.87
N PRO A 33 -8.05 2.61 -22.91
CA PRO A 33 -7.93 2.02 -24.25
C PRO A 33 -6.51 2.10 -24.84
N ASN A 34 -5.67 3.02 -24.35
CA ASN A 34 -4.30 3.19 -24.80
C ASN A 34 -3.28 2.26 -24.10
N ASP A 35 -3.74 1.34 -23.25
CA ASP A 35 -2.86 0.41 -22.53
C ASP A 35 -2.26 -0.65 -23.47
N LYS A 36 -0.92 -0.69 -23.57
CA LYS A 36 -0.19 -1.63 -24.43
C LYS A 36 -0.30 -3.10 -24.01
N PHE A 37 -0.68 -3.38 -22.77
CA PHE A 37 -0.70 -4.73 -22.21
C PHE A 37 -2.06 -5.03 -21.57
N ALA A 38 -2.55 -6.24 -21.81
CA ALA A 38 -3.75 -6.76 -21.17
C ALA A 38 -3.61 -6.79 -19.64
N ILE A 39 -4.71 -6.52 -18.94
CA ILE A 39 -4.78 -6.49 -17.47
C ILE A 39 -4.28 -7.80 -16.86
N VAL A 40 -4.65 -8.94 -17.44
CA VAL A 40 -4.22 -10.27 -17.01
C VAL A 40 -2.69 -10.41 -17.03
N LEU A 41 -2.02 -9.91 -18.08
CA LEU A 41 -0.56 -9.96 -18.20
C LEU A 41 0.09 -9.05 -17.15
N LYS A 42 -0.42 -7.82 -16.99
CA LYS A 42 0.04 -6.88 -15.94
C LYS A 42 -0.07 -7.50 -14.55
N LYS A 43 -1.18 -8.20 -14.26
CA LYS A 43 -1.41 -8.88 -12.97
C LYS A 43 -0.36 -9.97 -12.72
N LYS A 44 -0.03 -10.78 -13.73
CA LYS A 44 1.01 -11.82 -13.65
C LYS A 44 2.41 -11.23 -13.42
N LEU A 45 2.75 -10.14 -14.12
CA LEU A 45 4.04 -9.46 -13.93
C LEU A 45 4.20 -8.90 -12.52
N ILE A 46 3.16 -8.23 -11.99
CA ILE A 46 3.15 -7.70 -10.62
C ILE A 46 3.26 -8.83 -9.60
N LEU A 47 2.60 -9.97 -9.83
CA LEU A 47 2.75 -11.15 -8.97
C LEU A 47 4.22 -11.62 -8.93
N LEU A 48 4.84 -11.79 -10.10
CA LEU A 48 6.21 -12.29 -10.22
C LEU A 48 7.21 -11.36 -9.51
N VAL A 49 7.12 -10.04 -9.78
CA VAL A 49 8.01 -9.05 -9.17
C VAL A 49 7.71 -8.90 -7.67
N GLY A 50 6.44 -8.89 -7.28
CA GLY A 50 6.02 -8.68 -5.90
C GLY A 50 6.39 -9.82 -4.96
N LEU A 51 6.37 -11.07 -5.43
CA LEU A 51 6.76 -12.23 -4.64
C LEU A 51 8.25 -12.33 -4.38
N PHE A 52 9.08 -11.63 -5.15
CA PHE A 52 10.55 -11.73 -5.06
C PHE A 52 11.08 -11.41 -3.66
N LEU A 53 10.61 -10.31 -3.06
CA LEU A 53 11.07 -9.84 -1.74
C LEU A 53 10.73 -10.82 -0.60
N PRO A 54 9.46 -11.24 -0.39
CA PRO A 54 9.14 -12.20 0.67
C PRO A 54 9.78 -13.57 0.44
N LEU A 55 9.91 -14.02 -0.82
CA LEU A 55 10.59 -15.29 -1.12
C LEU A 55 12.08 -15.26 -0.74
N ILE A 56 12.78 -14.19 -1.08
CA ILE A 56 14.19 -14.02 -0.71
C ILE A 56 14.34 -13.97 0.81
N ALA A 57 13.47 -13.23 1.51
CA ALA A 57 13.49 -13.17 2.97
C ALA A 57 13.37 -14.57 3.59
N VAL A 58 12.42 -15.40 3.13
CA VAL A 58 12.31 -16.80 3.58
C VAL A 58 13.58 -17.59 3.31
N ILE A 59 14.14 -17.49 2.10
CA ILE A 59 15.37 -18.22 1.74
C ILE A 59 16.53 -17.82 2.66
N ILE A 60 16.71 -16.52 2.90
CA ILE A 60 17.76 -15.99 3.78
C ILE A 60 17.61 -16.58 5.20
N TYR A 61 16.41 -16.53 5.78
CA TYR A 61 16.23 -17.02 7.15
C TYR A 61 16.40 -18.54 7.26
N VAL A 62 15.93 -19.30 6.26
CA VAL A 62 16.12 -20.75 6.21
C VAL A 62 17.60 -21.13 6.07
N GLN A 63 18.36 -20.42 5.23
CA GLN A 63 19.80 -20.67 5.05
C GLN A 63 20.63 -20.22 6.25
N SER A 64 20.21 -19.16 6.94
CA SER A 64 20.88 -18.63 8.13
C SER A 64 20.79 -19.52 9.37
N ASN A 65 20.14 -20.70 9.29
CA ASN A 65 19.98 -21.62 10.42
C ASN A 65 21.30 -22.06 11.07
N ASN A 66 22.43 -21.94 10.36
CA ASN A 66 23.76 -22.30 10.87
C ASN A 66 24.49 -21.14 11.59
N ASP A 67 23.93 -19.93 11.60
CA ASP A 67 24.52 -18.77 12.26
C ASP A 67 24.05 -18.67 13.73
N PRO A 68 24.94 -18.91 14.72
CA PRO A 68 24.60 -18.86 16.14
C PRO A 68 24.36 -17.43 16.67
N SER A 69 24.67 -16.40 15.88
CA SER A 69 24.52 -15.00 16.30
C SER A 69 23.07 -14.51 16.33
N ILE A 70 22.17 -15.13 15.56
CA ILE A 70 20.76 -14.74 15.44
C ILE A 70 19.87 -15.78 16.14
N SER A 71 18.93 -15.32 16.97
CA SER A 71 18.01 -16.21 17.71
C SER A 71 17.18 -17.09 16.77
N THR A 72 17.22 -18.41 16.95
CA THR A 72 16.43 -19.38 16.17
C THR A 72 14.93 -19.09 16.19
N ILE A 73 14.40 -18.61 17.33
CA ILE A 73 12.99 -18.25 17.49
C ILE A 73 12.62 -17.09 16.56
N SER A 74 13.47 -16.06 16.48
CA SER A 74 13.25 -14.88 15.63
C SER A 74 13.20 -15.25 14.14
N LYS A 75 14.07 -16.15 13.69
CA LYS A 75 14.10 -16.67 12.31
C LYS A 75 12.82 -17.43 11.96
N ILE A 76 12.33 -18.28 12.87
CA ILE A 76 11.08 -19.04 12.67
C ILE A 76 9.89 -18.09 12.52
N ILE A 77 9.80 -17.09 13.39
CA ILE A 77 8.70 -16.11 13.37
C ILE A 77 8.77 -15.25 12.10
N ALA A 78 9.95 -14.79 11.71
CA ALA A 78 10.13 -14.02 10.47
C ALA A 78 9.74 -14.86 9.24
N SER A 79 10.24 -16.09 9.13
CA SER A 79 9.92 -17.01 8.03
C SER A 79 8.42 -17.29 7.94
N PHE A 80 7.78 -17.55 9.07
CA PHE A 80 6.34 -17.80 9.11
C PHE A 80 5.52 -16.56 8.70
N SER A 81 5.95 -15.38 9.13
CA SER A 81 5.31 -14.11 8.76
C SER A 81 5.39 -13.86 7.24
N GLU A 82 6.54 -14.12 6.62
CA GLU A 82 6.71 -14.00 5.17
C GLU A 82 5.87 -15.02 4.40
N LEU A 83 5.78 -16.27 4.89
CA LEU A 83 4.90 -17.29 4.29
C LEU A 83 3.42 -16.87 4.33
N ILE A 84 2.97 -16.26 5.44
CA ILE A 84 1.62 -15.69 5.52
C ILE A 84 1.43 -14.59 4.47
N ILE A 85 2.42 -13.70 4.29
CA ILE A 85 2.34 -12.63 3.30
C ILE A 85 2.26 -13.20 1.88
N ILE A 86 3.05 -14.22 1.56
CA ILE A 86 2.97 -14.93 0.28
C ILE A 86 1.58 -15.54 0.08
N ALA A 87 1.03 -16.21 1.10
CA ALA A 87 -0.31 -16.78 1.04
C ALA A 87 -1.39 -15.70 0.79
N LEU A 88 -1.29 -14.55 1.47
CA LEU A 88 -2.19 -13.41 1.25
C LEU A 88 -2.05 -12.83 -0.16
N MET A 89 -0.83 -12.69 -0.67
CA MET A 89 -0.56 -12.26 -2.03
C MET A 89 -1.20 -13.20 -3.06
N LEU A 90 -1.01 -14.51 -2.92
CA LEU A 90 -1.63 -15.51 -3.79
C LEU A 90 -3.15 -15.49 -3.69
N PHE A 91 -3.71 -15.31 -2.48
CA PHE A 91 -5.15 -15.15 -2.28
C PHE A 91 -5.70 -13.95 -3.08
N PHE A 92 -5.06 -12.77 -2.99
CA PHE A 92 -5.50 -11.61 -3.77
C PHE A 92 -5.31 -11.78 -5.28
N PHE A 93 -4.33 -12.56 -5.71
CA PHE A 93 -4.13 -12.90 -7.12
C PHE A 93 -5.25 -13.82 -7.65
N LEU A 94 -5.60 -14.86 -6.90
CA LEU A 94 -6.62 -15.84 -7.28
C LEU A 94 -8.04 -15.33 -7.10
N LYS A 95 -8.24 -14.28 -6.29
CA LYS A 95 -9.54 -13.66 -6.11
C LYS A 95 -10.08 -13.12 -7.44
N THR A 96 -11.09 -13.79 -7.96
CA THR A 96 -11.83 -13.40 -9.17
C THR A 96 -12.80 -12.27 -8.86
N SER A 97 -12.96 -11.36 -9.82
CA SER A 97 -13.98 -10.32 -9.82
C SER A 97 -14.89 -10.47 -11.02
N ALA A 98 -16.08 -9.89 -10.96
CA ALA A 98 -16.95 -9.76 -12.12
C ALA A 98 -16.21 -9.04 -13.27
N LYS A 99 -16.53 -9.42 -14.51
CA LYS A 99 -15.86 -8.90 -15.72
C LYS A 99 -15.98 -7.40 -15.84
N PHE A 100 -17.16 -6.82 -15.55
CA PHE A 100 -17.33 -5.36 -15.54
C PHE A 100 -16.49 -4.60 -14.50
N LEU A 101 -15.86 -5.29 -13.53
CA LEU A 101 -14.99 -4.70 -12.50
C LEU A 101 -13.52 -5.12 -12.67
N GLU A 102 -13.10 -5.60 -13.84
CA GLU A 102 -11.77 -6.16 -14.04
C GLU A 102 -10.67 -5.12 -13.73
N TYR A 103 -10.76 -3.91 -14.30
CA TYR A 103 -9.77 -2.86 -14.03
C TYR A 103 -9.80 -2.34 -12.59
N TYR A 104 -10.99 -2.16 -12.03
CA TYR A 104 -11.15 -1.82 -10.60
C TYR A 104 -10.46 -2.86 -9.71
N SER A 105 -10.67 -4.14 -10.00
CA SER A 105 -10.12 -5.25 -9.22
C SER A 105 -8.62 -5.38 -9.41
N TYR A 106 -8.12 -5.12 -10.62
CA TYR A 106 -6.69 -5.00 -10.89
C TYR A 106 -6.02 -3.88 -10.09
N LYS A 107 -6.62 -2.67 -10.03
CA LYS A 107 -6.07 -1.56 -9.24
C LYS A 107 -6.10 -1.86 -7.75
N ASN A 108 -7.19 -2.44 -7.25
CA ASN A 108 -7.27 -2.89 -5.87
C ASN A 108 -6.23 -4.00 -5.57
N PHE A 109 -6.01 -4.92 -6.50
CA PHE A 109 -4.93 -5.91 -6.42
C PHE A 109 -3.55 -5.25 -6.31
N CYS A 110 -3.23 -4.29 -7.19
CA CYS A 110 -1.96 -3.56 -7.16
C CYS A 110 -1.75 -2.87 -5.81
N TYR A 111 -2.79 -2.19 -5.30
CA TYR A 111 -2.72 -1.49 -4.03
C TYR A 111 -2.48 -2.45 -2.85
N MET A 112 -3.25 -3.56 -2.78
CA MET A 112 -3.07 -4.56 -1.74
C MET A 112 -1.69 -5.22 -1.80
N PHE A 113 -1.19 -5.51 -3.01
CA PHE A 113 0.18 -5.98 -3.20
C PHE A 113 1.22 -4.99 -2.70
N GLY A 114 1.09 -3.71 -3.05
CA GLY A 114 2.00 -2.66 -2.59
C GLY A 114 2.06 -2.59 -1.06
N LYS A 115 0.91 -2.65 -0.38
CA LYS A 115 0.86 -2.69 1.10
C LYS A 115 1.57 -3.91 1.66
N LEU A 116 1.34 -5.09 1.08
CA LEU A 116 1.95 -6.34 1.54
C LEU A 116 3.47 -6.36 1.35
N ILE A 117 4.00 -5.77 0.27
CA ILE A 117 5.46 -5.64 0.06
C ILE A 117 6.08 -4.78 1.16
N TYR A 118 5.45 -3.67 1.52
CA TYR A 118 5.95 -2.81 2.60
C TYR A 118 5.88 -3.53 3.95
N ILE A 119 4.78 -4.23 4.23
CA ILE A 119 4.66 -5.04 5.45
C ILE A 119 5.74 -6.14 5.50
N SER A 120 6.00 -6.81 4.38
CA SER A 120 7.06 -7.83 4.24
C SER A 120 8.43 -7.26 4.58
N TYR A 121 8.77 -6.06 4.09
CA TYR A 121 10.04 -5.42 4.47
C TYR A 121 10.19 -5.25 6.00
N PHE A 122 9.12 -4.90 6.71
CA PHE A 122 9.15 -4.80 8.17
C PHE A 122 9.16 -6.17 8.86
N CYS A 123 8.45 -7.17 8.32
CA CYS A 123 8.45 -8.53 8.84
C CYS A 123 9.82 -9.20 8.70
N ALA A 124 10.56 -8.95 7.62
CA ALA A 124 11.94 -9.38 7.50
C ALA A 124 12.80 -8.84 8.67
N GLY A 125 12.58 -7.60 9.10
CA GLY A 125 13.25 -7.04 10.29
C GLY A 125 13.12 -7.89 11.56
N LEU A 126 12.08 -8.73 11.70
CA LEU A 126 11.91 -9.63 12.85
C LEU A 126 13.03 -10.67 12.97
N GLY A 127 13.64 -11.08 11.84
CA GLY A 127 14.63 -12.15 11.79
C GLY A 127 16.08 -11.67 11.93
N MET A 128 16.31 -10.37 12.16
CA MET A 128 17.66 -9.77 12.26
C MET A 128 18.13 -9.57 13.72
N ASP A 129 17.46 -10.19 14.69
CA ASP A 129 17.76 -9.99 16.11
C ASP A 129 18.88 -10.91 16.62
N ASN A 130 19.95 -10.30 17.13
CA ASN A 130 21.13 -10.98 17.67
C ASN A 130 21.08 -11.22 19.19
N GLY A 131 19.89 -11.19 19.82
CA GLY A 131 19.79 -11.20 21.27
C GLY A 131 18.40 -11.50 21.83
N ASN A 132 17.91 -10.61 22.71
CA ASN A 132 16.61 -10.77 23.36
C ASN A 132 15.48 -10.48 22.36
N TYR A 133 15.05 -11.54 21.67
CA TYR A 133 14.04 -11.49 20.62
C TYR A 133 12.76 -10.74 21.00
N LEU A 134 12.37 -10.69 22.28
CA LEU A 134 11.20 -9.92 22.73
C LEU A 134 11.36 -8.41 22.50
N THR A 135 12.58 -7.89 22.64
CA THR A 135 12.89 -6.46 22.44
C THR A 135 12.78 -6.02 20.98
N THR A 136 12.84 -6.96 20.03
CA THR A 136 12.69 -6.70 18.60
C THR A 136 11.28 -7.04 18.10
N ILE A 137 10.69 -8.14 18.58
CA ILE A 137 9.35 -8.57 18.15
C ILE A 137 8.26 -7.61 18.62
N ILE A 138 8.29 -7.18 19.89
CA ILE A 138 7.23 -6.34 20.45
C ILE A 138 7.11 -5.01 19.69
N PRO A 139 8.21 -4.25 19.47
CA PRO A 139 8.13 -3.01 18.69
C PRO A 139 7.68 -3.22 17.26
N ILE A 140 8.15 -4.27 16.57
CA ILE A 140 7.75 -4.52 15.17
C ILE A 140 6.26 -4.86 15.10
N PHE A 141 5.75 -5.70 16.01
CA PHE A 141 4.33 -6.01 16.06
C PHE A 141 3.47 -4.75 16.32
N LEU A 142 3.89 -3.90 17.26
CA LEU A 142 3.24 -2.61 17.51
C LEU A 142 3.25 -1.71 16.28
N CYS A 143 4.40 -1.63 15.58
CA CYS A 143 4.51 -0.90 14.31
C CYS A 143 3.53 -1.41 13.25
N LEU A 144 3.40 -2.74 13.08
CA LEU A 144 2.46 -3.34 12.13
C LEU A 144 1.02 -2.97 12.46
N VAL A 145 0.62 -3.02 13.73
CA VAL A 145 -0.72 -2.62 14.18
C VAL A 145 -0.96 -1.12 13.89
N VAL A 146 0.03 -0.27 14.17
CA VAL A 146 -0.04 1.16 13.87
C VAL A 146 -0.17 1.40 12.36
N PHE A 147 0.59 0.71 11.52
CA PHE A 147 0.52 0.84 10.06
C PHE A 147 -0.84 0.43 9.51
N ILE A 148 -1.37 -0.72 9.93
CA ILE A 148 -2.70 -1.18 9.50
C ILE A 148 -3.77 -0.16 9.90
N SER A 149 -3.70 0.38 11.12
CA SER A 149 -4.61 1.43 11.60
C SER A 149 -4.46 2.73 10.81
N LEU A 150 -3.24 3.11 10.47
CA LEU A 150 -2.94 4.32 9.70
C LEU A 150 -3.46 4.21 8.26
N TYR A 151 -3.22 3.08 7.58
CA TYR A 151 -3.78 2.79 6.26
C TYR A 151 -5.31 2.95 6.28
N TYR A 152 -5.98 2.30 7.25
CA TYR A 152 -7.43 2.40 7.39
C TYR A 152 -7.93 3.84 7.56
N LYS A 153 -7.27 4.62 8.42
CA LYS A 153 -7.66 6.01 8.70
C LYS A 153 -7.47 6.89 7.47
N ILE A 154 -6.35 6.75 6.75
CA ILE A 154 -6.06 7.54 5.56
C ILE A 154 -6.97 7.16 4.40
N GLU A 155 -7.16 5.87 4.13
CA GLU A 155 -8.10 5.38 3.12
C GLU A 155 -9.52 5.92 3.37
N LYS A 156 -9.99 5.87 4.62
CA LYS A 156 -11.28 6.47 4.98
C LYS A 156 -11.28 7.97 4.70
N ASN A 157 -10.24 8.68 5.11
CA ASN A 157 -10.16 10.13 4.99
C ASN A 157 -10.23 10.60 3.53
N ILE A 158 -9.44 9.98 2.64
CA ILE A 158 -9.39 10.35 1.22
C ILE A 158 -10.65 9.94 0.46
N VAL A 159 -11.29 8.82 0.82
CA VAL A 159 -12.59 8.47 0.23
C VAL A 159 -13.68 9.46 0.67
N MET A 160 -13.69 9.88 1.94
CA MET A 160 -14.63 10.91 2.42
C MET A 160 -14.41 12.26 1.72
N ASP A 161 -13.14 12.66 1.54
CA ASP A 161 -12.78 13.88 0.81
C ASP A 161 -13.26 13.83 -0.65
N GLU A 162 -13.12 12.67 -1.30
CA GLU A 162 -13.59 12.48 -2.68
C GLU A 162 -15.12 12.50 -2.80
N ILE A 163 -15.83 11.90 -1.82
CA ILE A 163 -17.30 11.97 -1.76
C ILE A 163 -17.76 13.42 -1.56
N ASN A 164 -17.13 14.18 -0.68
CA ASN A 164 -17.44 15.59 -0.46
C ASN A 164 -17.29 16.39 -1.76
N LYS A 165 -16.21 16.14 -2.52
CA LYS A 165 -15.95 16.82 -3.80
C LYS A 165 -16.97 16.48 -4.88
N LEU A 166 -17.29 15.19 -5.08
CA LEU A 166 -18.17 14.77 -6.17
C LEU A 166 -19.65 15.02 -5.84
N PHE A 167 -20.08 14.64 -4.65
CA PHE A 167 -21.50 14.68 -4.25
C PHE A 167 -21.87 15.90 -3.40
N LYS A 168 -20.96 16.87 -3.25
CA LYS A 168 -21.16 18.10 -2.45
C LYS A 168 -21.64 17.81 -1.02
N ARG A 169 -21.09 16.74 -0.41
CA ARG A 169 -21.35 16.37 0.98
C ARG A 169 -20.34 17.06 1.91
N GLU A 170 -20.66 17.13 3.21
CA GLU A 170 -19.82 17.78 4.23
C GLU A 170 -19.35 16.80 5.31
N TYR A 171 -18.85 15.63 4.91
CA TYR A 171 -18.29 14.68 5.87
C TYR A 171 -16.99 15.20 6.48
N LYS A 172 -16.79 14.95 7.77
CA LYS A 172 -15.58 15.34 8.49
C LYS A 172 -14.34 14.63 7.93
N THR A 173 -13.39 15.41 7.40
CA THR A 173 -12.06 14.97 6.99
C THR A 173 -10.97 15.62 7.85
N SER A 174 -9.79 15.01 7.85
CA SER A 174 -8.60 15.47 8.57
C SER A 174 -7.58 16.00 7.58
N THR A 175 -7.25 17.28 7.71
CA THR A 175 -6.18 17.94 6.93
C THR A 175 -4.80 17.36 7.26
N LEU A 176 -4.59 16.93 8.50
CA LEU A 176 -3.34 16.28 8.94
C LEU A 176 -3.09 14.99 8.14
N LEU A 177 -4.10 14.11 8.06
CA LEU A 177 -3.98 12.83 7.35
C LEU A 177 -3.73 13.04 5.84
N THR A 178 -4.40 14.01 5.24
CA THR A 178 -4.16 14.40 3.85
C THR A 178 -2.75 14.94 3.65
N THR A 179 -2.24 15.73 4.59
CA THR A 179 -0.88 16.29 4.54
C THR A 179 0.17 15.19 4.70
N MET A 180 -0.02 14.25 5.63
CA MET A 180 0.88 13.09 5.80
C MET A 180 0.98 12.27 4.51
N LEU A 181 -0.15 12.01 3.85
CA LEU A 181 -0.18 11.29 2.58
C LEU A 181 0.54 12.07 1.46
N LYS A 182 0.36 13.39 1.37
CA LYS A 182 1.11 14.20 0.39
C LYS A 182 2.61 14.19 0.69
N LEU A 183 2.98 14.25 1.97
CA LEU A 183 4.37 14.22 2.39
C LEU A 183 5.05 12.89 2.04
N SER A 184 4.33 11.76 2.01
CA SER A 184 4.92 10.49 1.57
C SER A 184 5.40 10.54 0.12
N GLY A 185 4.68 11.25 -0.76
CA GLY A 185 5.15 11.51 -2.13
C GLY A 185 6.44 12.32 -2.17
N VAL A 186 6.55 13.36 -1.35
CA VAL A 186 7.76 14.19 -1.25
C VAL A 186 8.96 13.40 -0.72
N VAL A 187 8.73 12.57 0.30
CA VAL A 187 9.78 11.72 0.89
C VAL A 187 10.39 10.78 -0.15
N VAL A 188 9.60 10.20 -1.06
CA VAL A 188 10.14 9.37 -2.16
C VAL A 188 11.10 10.16 -3.04
N VAL A 189 10.75 11.40 -3.40
CA VAL A 189 11.63 12.28 -4.21
C VAL A 189 12.92 12.58 -3.45
N VAL A 190 12.82 12.92 -2.16
CA VAL A 190 14.00 13.20 -1.31
C VAL A 190 14.91 11.97 -1.21
N ILE A 191 14.35 10.76 -1.03
CA ILE A 191 15.11 9.52 -0.98
C ILE A 191 15.84 9.28 -2.30
N ILE A 192 15.16 9.41 -3.45
CA ILE A 192 15.77 9.20 -4.77
C ILE A 192 16.89 10.21 -5.02
N VAL A 193 16.62 11.50 -4.80
CA VAL A 193 17.62 12.57 -4.99
C VAL A 193 18.81 12.36 -4.05
N GLY A 194 18.54 12.07 -2.78
CA GLY A 194 19.57 11.78 -1.77
C GLY A 194 20.45 10.59 -2.17
N MET A 195 19.86 9.51 -2.68
CA MET A 195 20.60 8.35 -3.20
C MET A 195 21.52 8.73 -4.36
N GLN A 196 21.05 9.54 -5.31
CA GLN A 196 21.89 9.98 -6.43
C GLN A 196 23.02 10.92 -5.98
N LEU A 197 22.71 11.87 -5.10
CA LEU A 197 23.72 12.77 -4.53
C LEU A 197 24.78 12.00 -3.74
N TYR A 198 24.37 11.01 -2.94
CA TYR A 198 25.30 10.12 -2.23
C TYR A 198 26.19 9.36 -3.21
N ARG A 199 25.62 8.79 -4.27
CA ARG A 199 26.40 8.04 -5.28
C ARG A 199 27.44 8.91 -5.97
N LEU A 200 27.09 10.16 -6.30
CA LEU A 200 28.00 11.09 -6.99
C LEU A 200 29.08 11.66 -6.06
N ASN A 201 28.76 11.86 -4.78
CA ASN A 201 29.66 12.48 -3.81
C ASN A 201 30.25 11.49 -2.81
N LYS A 202 30.19 10.19 -3.10
CA LYS A 202 30.58 9.12 -2.16
C LYS A 202 32.00 9.30 -1.63
N SER A 203 32.94 9.70 -2.48
CA SER A 203 34.34 9.95 -2.09
C SER A 203 34.50 11.15 -1.16
N TRP A 204 33.78 12.25 -1.43
CA TRP A 204 33.79 13.46 -0.61
C TRP A 204 33.11 13.26 0.75
N LEU A 205 31.95 12.59 0.75
CA LEU A 205 31.21 12.25 1.97
C LEU A 205 31.98 11.29 2.88
N LYS A 206 32.74 10.33 2.32
CA LYS A 206 33.56 9.41 3.12
C LYS A 206 34.60 10.19 3.95
N GLY A 207 35.27 11.17 3.35
CA GLY A 207 36.23 12.03 4.05
C GLY A 207 35.58 12.97 5.09
N PHE A 208 34.31 13.33 4.91
CA PHE A 208 33.57 14.13 5.89
C PHE A 208 33.11 13.30 7.10
N ILE A 209 32.58 12.10 6.85
CA ILE A 209 32.07 11.18 7.88
C ILE A 209 33.20 10.65 8.78
N GLU A 210 34.35 10.31 8.18
CA GLU A 210 35.52 9.83 8.94
C GLU A 210 36.14 10.91 9.84
N ASN A 211 35.90 12.20 9.57
CA ASN A 211 36.43 13.33 10.35
C ASN A 211 35.36 14.05 11.20
N SER A 212 34.11 13.61 11.19
CA SER A 212 33.03 14.25 11.93
C SER A 212 32.76 13.56 13.27
N ASP A 213 33.12 14.21 14.37
CA ASP A 213 32.70 13.83 15.73
C ASP A 213 31.17 13.95 15.97
N VAL A 214 30.43 14.43 14.96
CA VAL A 214 28.97 14.62 15.00
C VAL A 214 28.20 13.29 15.15
N LEU A 215 28.80 12.16 14.77
CA LEU A 215 28.20 10.83 14.97
C LEU A 215 28.44 10.26 16.38
N ASN A 216 29.30 10.87 17.18
CA ASN A 216 29.52 10.53 18.60
C ASN A 216 28.60 11.36 19.53
N THR A 217 27.37 11.63 19.10
CA THR A 217 26.36 12.23 19.98
C THR A 217 25.99 11.28 21.13
N ASN A 218 25.89 11.83 22.34
CA ASN A 218 25.38 11.14 23.53
C ASN A 218 24.15 10.27 23.20
N ALA A 219 24.09 9.06 23.74
CA ALA A 219 23.03 8.07 23.48
C ALA A 219 21.62 8.67 23.62
N THR A 220 21.41 9.58 24.57
CA THR A 220 20.15 10.28 24.80
C THR A 220 19.70 11.16 23.64
N ILE A 221 20.62 11.84 22.94
CA ILE A 221 20.31 12.66 21.77
C ILE A 221 19.93 11.76 20.59
N SER A 222 20.64 10.64 20.42
CA SER A 222 20.34 9.63 19.40
C SER A 222 18.94 9.05 19.60
N ASP A 223 18.55 8.71 20.83
CA ASP A 223 17.23 8.19 21.15
C ASP A 223 16.11 9.21 20.88
N ILE A 224 16.33 10.48 21.26
CA ILE A 224 15.39 11.57 20.97
C ILE A 224 15.20 11.73 19.46
N VAL A 225 16.28 11.75 18.69
CA VAL A 225 16.22 11.84 17.22
C VAL A 225 15.48 10.64 16.63
N GLY A 226 15.76 9.43 17.10
CA GLY A 226 15.06 8.22 16.65
C GLY A 226 13.55 8.26 16.90
N ILE A 227 13.13 8.73 18.08
CA ILE A 227 11.71 8.79 18.44
C ILE A 227 10.98 9.91 17.69
N PHE A 228 11.53 11.14 17.70
CA PHE A 228 10.82 12.31 17.17
C PHE A 228 10.97 12.50 15.66
N ILE A 229 11.99 11.91 15.03
CA ILE A 229 12.20 11.98 13.58
C ILE A 229 11.99 10.61 12.94
N GLY A 230 12.59 9.56 13.50
CA GLY A 230 12.52 8.21 12.95
C GLY A 230 11.10 7.67 12.87
N ILE A 231 10.33 7.70 13.97
CA ILE A 231 8.96 7.16 13.99
C ILE A 231 8.02 7.92 13.04
N PRO A 232 7.96 9.26 13.02
CA PRO A 232 7.17 9.98 12.03
C PRO A 232 7.57 9.65 10.59
N LEU A 233 8.88 9.60 10.30
CA LEU A 233 9.36 9.27 8.97
C LEU A 233 8.95 7.86 8.54
N LEU A 234 9.03 6.88 9.45
CA LEU A 234 8.57 5.51 9.25
C LEU A 234 7.06 5.46 8.92
N MET A 235 6.25 6.24 9.66
CA MET A 235 4.82 6.38 9.40
C MET A 235 4.54 7.01 8.02
N ILE A 236 5.38 7.92 7.55
CA ILE A 236 5.24 8.54 6.24
C ILE A 236 5.66 7.56 5.12
N ILE A 237 6.76 6.84 5.31
CA ILE A 237 7.27 5.84 4.35
C ILE A 237 6.25 4.71 4.14
N THR A 238 5.60 4.23 5.21
CA THR A 238 4.57 3.18 5.06
C THR A 238 3.39 3.63 4.20
N LEU A 239 3.17 4.93 3.98
CA LEU A 239 2.05 5.45 3.18
C LEU A 239 2.33 5.55 1.69
N ILE A 240 3.55 5.25 1.26
CA ILE A 240 3.94 5.29 -0.16
C ILE A 240 2.99 4.45 -1.04
N PRO A 241 2.63 3.19 -0.70
CA PRO A 241 1.65 2.43 -1.48
C PRO A 241 0.31 3.14 -1.61
N THR A 242 -0.19 3.78 -0.55
CA THR A 242 -1.45 4.51 -0.58
C THR A 242 -1.35 5.74 -1.49
N PHE A 243 -0.25 6.48 -1.44
CA PHE A 243 -0.07 7.68 -2.26
C PHE A 243 -0.03 7.34 -3.75
N PHE A 244 0.69 6.29 -4.16
CA PHE A 244 0.87 5.97 -5.58
C PHE A 244 -0.18 5.03 -6.17
N LEU A 245 -0.76 4.15 -5.37
CA LEU A 245 -1.58 3.04 -5.88
C LEU A 245 -3.06 3.14 -5.48
N PHE A 246 -3.41 3.88 -4.43
CA PHE A 246 -4.81 4.00 -4.03
C PHE A 246 -5.49 5.17 -4.74
N ASP A 247 -6.45 4.83 -5.61
CA ASP A 247 -7.30 5.80 -6.30
C ASP A 247 -8.68 5.84 -5.62
N ALA A 248 -8.94 6.88 -4.82
CA ALA A 248 -10.18 7.04 -4.08
C ALA A 248 -11.40 7.22 -5.00
N ASN A 249 -11.20 7.88 -6.15
CA ASN A 249 -12.24 8.13 -7.15
C ASN A 249 -12.66 6.82 -7.81
N LEU A 250 -11.68 6.04 -8.29
CA LEU A 250 -11.92 4.71 -8.85
C LEU A 250 -12.52 3.77 -7.79
N TYR A 251 -12.05 3.83 -6.55
CA TYR A 251 -12.56 3.00 -5.47
C TYR A 251 -14.06 3.22 -5.24
N MET A 252 -14.45 4.49 -5.11
CA MET A 252 -15.82 4.89 -4.83
C MET A 252 -16.74 4.65 -6.05
N LYS A 253 -16.33 5.03 -7.27
CA LYS A 253 -17.11 4.74 -8.48
C LYS A 253 -17.30 3.23 -8.69
N GLY A 254 -16.25 2.43 -8.50
CA GLY A 254 -16.35 0.97 -8.60
C GLY A 254 -17.31 0.36 -7.58
N LYS A 255 -17.40 0.93 -6.37
CA LYS A 255 -18.39 0.52 -5.37
C LYS A 255 -19.82 0.90 -5.76
N ILE A 256 -20.04 2.12 -6.25
CA ILE A 256 -21.36 2.60 -6.68
C ILE A 256 -21.85 1.82 -7.90
N ILE A 257 -21.00 1.62 -8.90
CA ILE A 257 -21.35 0.82 -10.10
C ILE A 257 -21.67 -0.62 -9.72
N LYS A 258 -20.93 -1.20 -8.76
CA LYS A 258 -21.24 -2.53 -8.25
C LYS A 258 -22.60 -2.57 -7.54
N GLN A 259 -22.96 -1.53 -6.82
CA GLN A 259 -24.24 -1.42 -6.10
C GLN A 259 -25.42 -1.32 -7.07
N TYR A 260 -25.29 -0.51 -8.12
CA TYR A 260 -26.33 -0.25 -9.13
C TYR A 260 -26.01 -0.90 -10.48
N SER A 261 -25.54 -2.17 -10.43
CA SER A 261 -24.98 -2.86 -11.59
C SER A 261 -25.99 -3.02 -12.72
N GLU A 262 -27.24 -3.37 -12.41
CA GLU A 262 -28.27 -3.56 -13.45
C GLU A 262 -28.77 -2.24 -14.01
N GLU A 263 -28.92 -1.23 -13.16
CA GLU A 263 -29.39 0.09 -13.54
C GLU A 263 -28.39 0.74 -14.50
N PHE A 264 -27.08 0.69 -14.19
CA PHE A 264 -26.05 1.17 -15.11
C PHE A 264 -25.93 0.32 -16.39
N ARG A 265 -26.14 -1.00 -16.30
CA ARG A 265 -26.13 -1.85 -17.49
C ARG A 265 -27.25 -1.46 -18.45
N GLN A 266 -28.45 -1.19 -17.93
CA GLN A 266 -29.63 -0.81 -18.72
C GLN A 266 -29.51 0.63 -19.26
N GLU A 267 -29.09 1.58 -18.43
CA GLU A 267 -28.94 2.99 -18.83
C GLU A 267 -27.99 3.19 -20.01
N TYR A 268 -26.96 2.34 -20.12
CA TYR A 268 -25.95 2.41 -21.16
C TYR A 268 -26.06 1.28 -22.20
N ASP A 269 -27.20 0.58 -22.25
CA ASP A 269 -27.54 -0.46 -23.24
C ASP A 269 -26.50 -1.60 -23.37
N PHE A 270 -25.80 -1.94 -22.28
CA PHE A 270 -24.86 -3.05 -22.30
C PHE A 270 -25.57 -4.40 -22.29
N LYS A 271 -25.09 -5.32 -23.13
CA LYS A 271 -25.55 -6.71 -23.12
C LYS A 271 -25.06 -7.44 -21.85
N LYS A 272 -25.78 -8.49 -21.43
CA LYS A 272 -25.38 -9.27 -20.24
C LYS A 272 -24.04 -9.96 -20.46
N GLU A 273 -23.78 -10.43 -21.66
CA GLU A 273 -22.53 -11.09 -22.07
C GLU A 273 -21.35 -10.10 -22.00
N GLU A 274 -21.58 -8.83 -22.34
CA GLU A 274 -20.57 -7.77 -22.26
C GLU A 274 -20.29 -7.35 -20.82
N TRP A 275 -21.33 -7.26 -20.00
CA TRP A 275 -21.25 -6.79 -18.62
C TRP A 275 -20.74 -7.87 -17.65
N TYR A 276 -21.33 -9.06 -17.70
CA TYR A 276 -21.00 -10.16 -16.79
C TYR A 276 -20.01 -11.15 -17.39
N GLY A 277 -19.93 -11.27 -18.72
CA GLY A 277 -19.16 -12.32 -19.37
C GLY A 277 -19.85 -13.68 -19.39
N GLU A 278 -21.17 -13.70 -19.16
CA GLU A 278 -22.04 -14.88 -19.32
C GLU A 278 -22.29 -15.19 -20.80
#